data_AF-A0A5J5HM34-F1
#
_entry.id   AF-A0A5J5HM34-F1
#
_cell.length_a   1.000
_cell.length_b   1.000
_cell.length_c   1.000
_cell.angle_alpha   90.00
_cell.angle_beta   90.00
_cell.angle_gamma   90.00
#
_symmetry.space_group_name_H-M   'P 1'
#
loop_
_entity.id
_entity.type
_entity.pdbx_description
1 polymer ?
#
loop_
_entity_poly.entity_id
_entity_poly.type
_entity_poly.pdbx_seq_one_letter_code
_entity_poly.pdbx_strand_id
1 'polypeptide(L)'
;MRQDPFDKDQHLRTKLDEYHVDIPDFPMKPKRWERFINFLASPAKDPLDPLISSSHGILLLKIAPVIGTAAFAIIQMFILL
;
A
#
# COMPACT_ATOMS: atom_id res chain seq x y z
N MET A 1 -8.59 -27.60 12.33
CA MET A 1 -9.84 -27.68 11.56
C MET A 1 -9.51 -28.31 10.21
N ARG A 2 -9.75 -29.61 10.05
CA ARG A 2 -9.59 -30.34 8.78
C ARG A 2 -10.83 -31.21 8.64
N GLN A 3 -11.94 -30.59 8.30
CA GLN A 3 -13.08 -31.33 7.75
C GLN A 3 -13.00 -31.09 6.26
N ASP A 4 -12.60 -32.12 5.53
CA ASP A 4 -12.72 -32.15 4.08
C ASP A 4 -14.22 -32.06 3.74
N PRO A 5 -14.69 -30.97 3.10
CA PRO A 5 -16.11 -30.78 2.82
C PRO A 5 -16.66 -31.82 1.84
N PHE A 6 -15.78 -32.60 1.18
CA PHE A 6 -16.15 -33.59 0.17
C PHE A 6 -16.09 -35.04 0.69
N ASP A 7 -15.87 -35.27 1.98
CA ASP A 7 -15.70 -36.61 2.57
C ASP A 7 -16.92 -37.51 2.37
N LYS A 8 -18.11 -36.92 2.18
CA LYS A 8 -19.37 -37.65 1.95
C LYS A 8 -19.65 -38.01 0.49
N ASP A 9 -18.90 -37.45 -0.47
CA ASP A 9 -19.22 -37.53 -1.89
C ASP A 9 -18.12 -38.23 -2.68
N GLN A 10 -18.24 -39.56 -2.74
CA GLN A 10 -17.16 -40.45 -3.19
C GLN A 10 -16.84 -40.27 -4.68
N HIS A 11 -17.84 -39.98 -5.51
CA HIS A 11 -17.65 -39.68 -6.93
C HIS A 11 -16.84 -38.39 -7.14
N LEU A 12 -17.11 -37.36 -6.33
CA LEU A 12 -16.43 -36.07 -6.44
C LEU A 12 -14.96 -36.18 -6.03
N ARG A 13 -14.68 -36.94 -4.96
CA ARG A 13 -13.30 -37.22 -4.53
C ARG A 13 -12.51 -37.93 -5.62
N THR A 14 -13.06 -38.98 -6.23
CA THR A 14 -12.40 -39.70 -7.33
C THR A 14 -12.06 -38.78 -8.50
N LYS A 15 -12.94 -37.82 -8.83
CA LYS A 15 -12.69 -36.84 -9.89
C LYS A 15 -11.68 -35.76 -9.53
N LEU A 16 -11.58 -35.39 -8.26
CA LEU A 16 -10.57 -34.44 -7.79
C LEU A 16 -9.19 -35.09 -7.70
N ASP A 17 -9.11 -36.35 -7.26
CA ASP A 17 -7.87 -37.12 -7.18
C ASP A 17 -7.33 -37.53 -8.57
N GLU A 18 -8.19 -37.55 -9.59
CA GLU A 18 -7.81 -37.81 -10.99
C GLU A 18 -6.84 -36.75 -11.54
N TYR A 19 -6.91 -35.51 -11.04
CA TYR A 19 -6.03 -34.42 -11.45
C TYR A 19 -4.99 -34.16 -10.37
N HIS A 20 -3.78 -34.71 -10.56
CA HIS A 20 -2.64 -34.34 -9.72
C HIS A 20 -2.20 -32.91 -10.07
N VAL A 21 -2.51 -31.97 -9.18
CA VAL A 21 -2.00 -30.61 -9.28
C VAL A 21 -0.74 -30.54 -8.43
N ASP A 22 0.39 -30.30 -9.07
CA ASP A 22 1.63 -29.97 -8.37
C ASP A 22 1.45 -28.63 -7.65
N ILE A 23 1.14 -28.68 -6.36
CA ILE A 23 1.10 -27.49 -5.52
C ILE A 23 2.52 -27.23 -5.04
N PRO A 24 3.18 -26.14 -5.47
CA PRO A 24 4.50 -25.82 -4.98
C PRO A 24 4.43 -25.49 -3.48
N ASP A 25 5.51 -25.81 -2.76
CA ASP A 25 5.61 -25.50 -1.33
C ASP A 25 5.68 -23.99 -1.13
N PHE A 26 4.56 -23.39 -0.71
CA PHE A 26 4.53 -22.00 -0.30
C PHE A 26 4.83 -21.88 1.20
N PRO A 27 5.80 -21.05 1.61
CA PRO A 27 6.00 -20.76 3.03
C PRO A 27 4.73 -20.09 3.59
N MET A 28 3.97 -20.86 4.37
CA MET A 28 2.64 -20.48 4.88
C MET A 28 2.66 -19.21 5.75
N LYS A 29 3.83 -18.84 6.28
CA LYS A 29 4.05 -17.60 7.02
C LYS A 29 5.32 -16.91 6.52
N PRO A 30 5.24 -15.70 5.96
CA PRO A 30 6.42 -14.91 5.64
C PRO A 30 7.18 -14.60 6.93
N LYS A 31 8.51 -14.62 6.87
CA LYS A 31 9.37 -14.25 7.99
C LYS A 31 9.06 -12.81 8.43
N ARG A 32 9.32 -12.48 9.70
CA ARG A 32 9.10 -11.11 10.22
C ARG A 32 9.81 -10.04 9.39
N TRP A 33 10.99 -10.35 8.88
CA TRP A 33 11.76 -9.45 8.00
C TRP A 33 11.11 -9.35 6.61
N GLU A 34 10.71 -10.45 5.98
CA GLU A 34 10.00 -10.39 4.69
C GLU A 34 8.73 -9.54 4.77
N ARG A 35 8.00 -9.60 5.89
CA ARG A 35 6.84 -8.72 6.14
C ARG A 35 7.21 -7.24 6.21
N PHE A 36 8.30 -6.91 6.88
CA PHE A 36 8.74 -5.53 7.00
C PHE A 36 9.27 -4.98 5.67
N ILE A 37 10.02 -5.77 4.88
CA ILE A 37 10.41 -5.39 3.52
C ILE A 37 9.19 -5.21 2.63
N ASN A 38 8.23 -6.16 2.64
CA ASN A 38 7.00 -6.03 1.86
C ASN A 38 6.19 -4.80 2.23
N PHE A 39 6.21 -4.37 3.49
CA PHE A 39 5.58 -3.12 3.91
C PHE A 39 6.29 -1.90 3.30
N LEU A 40 7.63 -1.85 3.37
CA LEU A 40 8.40 -0.75 2.78
C LEU A 40 8.33 -0.71 1.25
N ALA A 41 8.30 -1.88 0.62
CA ALA A 41 8.17 -2.03 -0.83
C ALA A 41 6.71 -1.97 -1.31
N SER A 42 5.74 -1.92 -0.40
CA SER A 42 4.34 -1.81 -0.80
C SER A 42 4.14 -0.49 -1.53
N PRO A 43 3.35 -0.47 -2.62
CA PRO A 43 3.03 0.78 -3.29
C PRO A 43 2.30 1.68 -2.30
N ALA A 44 3.00 2.71 -1.80
CA ALA A 44 2.40 3.71 -0.95
C ALA A 44 1.61 4.68 -1.82
N LYS A 45 0.43 5.09 -1.33
CA LYS A 45 -0.33 6.17 -1.96
C LYS A 45 0.50 7.45 -1.91
N ASP A 46 0.65 8.14 -3.04
CA ASP A 46 1.42 9.37 -3.08
C ASP A 46 0.66 10.44 -2.27
N PRO A 47 1.26 11.00 -1.21
CA PRO A 47 0.62 12.04 -0.40
C PRO A 47 0.34 13.32 -1.20
N LEU A 48 1.03 13.54 -2.32
CA LEU A 48 0.85 14.69 -3.20
C LEU A 48 -0.22 14.45 -4.27
N ASP A 49 -0.71 13.21 -4.45
CA ASP A 49 -1.76 12.87 -5.42
C ASP A 49 -2.94 13.87 -5.42
N PRO A 50 -3.50 14.29 -4.26
CA PRO A 50 -4.61 15.25 -4.24
C PRO A 50 -4.24 16.65 -4.74
N LEU A 51 -2.96 17.03 -4.62
CA LEU A 51 -2.46 18.34 -5.04
C LEU A 51 -2.17 18.38 -6.54
N ILE A 52 -1.69 17.28 -7.12
CA ILE A 52 -1.37 17.21 -8.56
C ILE A 52 -2.56 16.79 -9.43
N SER A 53 -3.60 16.18 -8.85
CA SER A 53 -4.78 15.70 -9.59
C SER A 53 -5.83 16.76 -9.92
N SER A 54 -5.70 17.99 -9.38
CA SER A 54 -6.65 19.09 -9.59
C SER A 54 -5.92 20.38 -9.98
N SER A 55 -6.53 21.16 -10.88
CA SER A 55 -6.03 22.50 -11.26
C SER A 55 -5.87 23.43 -10.06
N HIS A 56 -6.76 23.31 -9.07
CA HIS A 56 -6.68 24.08 -7.83
C HIS A 56 -5.50 23.64 -6.96
N GLY A 57 -5.22 22.34 -6.89
CA GLY A 57 -4.08 21.81 -6.15
C GLY A 57 -2.74 22.24 -6.75
N ILE A 58 -2.63 22.27 -8.08
CA ILE A 58 -1.44 22.75 -8.79
C ILE A 58 -1.22 24.25 -8.51
N LEU A 59 -2.29 25.03 -8.51
CA LEU A 59 -2.23 26.45 -8.19
C LEU A 59 -1.76 26.66 -6.73
N LEU A 60 -2.31 25.90 -5.78
CA LEU A 60 -1.87 25.93 -4.39
C LEU A 60 -0.39 25.55 -4.24
N LEU A 61 0.08 24.50 -4.92
CA LEU A 61 1.48 24.08 -4.91
C LEU A 61 2.42 25.18 -5.41
N LYS A 62 1.97 25.99 -6.38
CA LYS A 62 2.74 27.11 -6.91
C LYS A 62 2.76 28.33 -5.99
N ILE A 63 1.66 28.62 -5.30
CA ILE A 63 1.50 29.84 -4.49
C ILE A 63 1.95 29.63 -3.04
N ALA A 64 1.83 28.43 -2.49
CA ALA A 64 2.20 28.13 -1.11
C ALA A 64 3.65 28.52 -0.75
N PRO A 65 4.68 28.29 -1.60
CA PRO A 65 6.04 28.75 -1.32
C PRO A 65 6.14 30.27 -1.25
N VAL A 66 5.43 31.00 -2.13
CA VAL A 66 5.44 32.47 -2.15
C VAL A 66 4.85 33.02 -0.85
N ILE A 67 3.69 32.50 -0.44
CA ILE A 67 3.07 32.88 0.84
C ILE A 67 3.98 32.53 2.01
N GLY A 68 4.60 31.34 1.99
CA GLY A 68 5.53 30.88 3.02
C GLY A 68 6.73 31.82 3.17
N THR A 69 7.35 32.22 2.06
CA THR A 69 8.49 33.16 2.08
C THR A 69 8.09 34.55 2.57
N ALA A 70 6.92 35.06 2.16
CA ALA A 70 6.42 36.34 2.63
C ALA A 70 6.13 36.33 4.13
N ALA A 71 5.46 35.28 4.62
CA ALA A 71 5.20 35.09 6.05
C ALA A 71 6.50 34.98 6.85
N PHE A 72 7.48 34.21 6.35
CA PHE A 72 8.78 34.08 6.98
C PHE A 72 9.54 35.40 7.05
N ALA A 73 9.51 36.20 5.97
CA ALA A 73 10.14 37.52 5.96
C ALA A 73 9.49 38.49 6.96
N ILE A 74 8.16 38.45 7.11
CA ILE A 74 7.44 39.24 8.11
C ILE A 74 7.86 38.81 9.52
N ILE A 75 7.88 37.51 9.80
CA ILE A 75 8.33 36.98 11.10
C ILE A 75 9.77 37.40 11.38
N GLN A 76 10.65 37.29 10.38
CA GLN A 76 12.05 37.70 10.48
C GLN A 76 12.17 39.19 10.81
N MET A 77 11.36 40.04 10.19
CA MET A 77 11.30 41.47 10.50
C MET A 77 10.93 41.70 11.96
N PHE A 78 9.97 40.97 12.53
CA PHE A 78 9.58 41.13 13.93
C PHE A 78 10.57 40.56 14.95
N ILE A 79 11.44 39.61 14.56
CA ILE A 79 12.40 38.97 15.45
C ILE A 79 13.79 39.63 15.41
N LEU A 80 14.24 40.08 14.23
CA LEU A 80 15.59 40.62 14.02
C LEU A 80 15.66 42.15 13.99
N LEU A 81 14.52 42.85 13.87
CA LEU A 81 14.43 44.31 13.99
C LEU A 81 14.02 44.69 15.42
#